data_AF-A7MTR6-F1
#
_entry.id   AF-A7MTR6-F1
#
_cell.length_a   1.000
_cell.length_b   1.000
_cell.length_c   1.000
_cell.angle_alpha   90.00
_cell.angle_beta   90.00
_cell.angle_gamma   90.00
#
_symmetry.space_group_name_H-M   'P 1'
#
loop_
_entity.id
_entity.type
_entity.pdbx_description
1 polymer ?
#
loop_
_entity_poly.entity_id
_entity_poly.type
_entity_poly.pdbx_seq_one_letter_code
_entity_poly.pdbx_strand_id
1 'polypeptide(L)' 'MTGKRPSICSDDEMVEQLGCIPGAVCPIGLPEHVTIIVDTALYQHDELLYTPGLPELTFGFAGSELKRLLLAGSNTLLEL' A
#
# COMPACT_ATOMS: atom_id res chain seq x y z
N MET A 1 14.18 7.18 -7.57
CA MET A 1 14.80 6.43 -6.46
C MET A 1 15.14 4.98 -6.79
N THR A 2 14.39 4.28 -7.66
CA THR A 2 14.74 2.89 -8.04
C THR A 2 15.67 2.78 -9.26
N GLY A 3 15.93 3.89 -9.97
CA GLY A 3 16.65 3.88 -11.26
C GLY A 3 15.87 3.21 -12.40
N LYS A 4 14.64 2.76 -12.13
CA LYS A 4 13.75 2.07 -13.08
C LYS A 4 12.59 2.97 -13.49
N ARG A 5 12.10 2.77 -14.71
CA ARG A 5 10.82 3.34 -15.17
C ARG A 5 9.70 2.36 -14.77
N PRO A 6 8.84 2.68 -13.79
CA PRO A 6 7.74 1.79 -13.42
C PRO A 6 6.73 1.70 -14.57
N SER A 7 6.12 0.52 -14.71
CA SER A 7 4.94 0.27 -15.51
C SER A 7 3.85 -0.32 -14.61
N ILE A 8 2.59 -0.15 -15.00
CA ILE A 8 1.45 -0.74 -14.29
C ILE A 8 1.38 -2.23 -14.65
N CYS A 9 1.21 -3.11 -13.66
CA CYS A 9 0.98 -4.54 -13.87
C CYS A 9 -0.42 -4.81 -14.44
N SER A 10 -0.69 -6.04 -14.87
CA SER A 10 -2.05 -6.46 -15.20
C SER A 10 -2.86 -6.74 -13.92
N ASP A 11 -4.20 -6.76 -14.05
CA ASP A 11 -5.08 -7.19 -12.95
C ASP A 11 -4.74 -8.62 -12.48
N ASP A 12 -4.47 -9.55 -13.41
CA ASP A 12 -4.10 -10.94 -13.09
C ASP A 12 -2.81 -11.02 -12.26
N GLU A 13 -1.78 -10.27 -12.65
CA GLU A 13 -0.51 -10.21 -11.92
C GLU A 13 -0.73 -9.59 -10.52
N MET A 14 -1.53 -8.54 -10.42
CA MET A 14 -1.86 -7.90 -9.15
C MET A 14 -2.59 -8.86 -8.20
N VAL A 15 -3.58 -9.60 -8.70
CA VAL A 15 -4.33 -10.60 -7.92
C VAL A 15 -3.40 -11.73 -7.48
N GLU A 16 -2.55 -12.25 -8.37
CA GLU A 16 -1.61 -13.32 -8.06
C GLU A 16 -0.58 -12.90 -7.00
N GLN A 17 0.00 -11.71 -7.16
CA GLN A 17 1.09 -11.25 -6.30
C GLN A 17 0.58 -10.69 -4.97
N LEU A 18 -0.58 -10.03 -4.94
CA LEU A 18 -1.05 -9.29 -3.77
C LEU A 18 -2.32 -9.86 -3.13
N GLY A 19 -3.04 -10.78 -3.79
CA GLY A 19 -4.33 -11.30 -3.33
C GLY A 19 -5.45 -10.25 -3.28
N CYS A 20 -5.23 -9.07 -3.86
CA CYS A 20 -6.20 -7.97 -3.88
C CYS A 20 -7.07 -8.02 -5.15
N ILE A 21 -8.34 -7.66 -5.03
CA ILE A 21 -9.23 -7.48 -6.19
C ILE A 21 -9.00 -6.10 -6.83
N PRO A 22 -9.10 -5.95 -8.17
CA PRO A 22 -9.06 -4.65 -8.83
C PRO A 22 -10.00 -3.63 -8.18
N GLY A 23 -9.45 -2.45 -7.86
CA GLY A 23 -10.17 -1.38 -7.16
C GLY A 23 -10.18 -1.48 -5.63
N ALA A 24 -9.59 -2.52 -5.03
CA ALA A 24 -9.54 -2.75 -3.59
C ALA A 24 -8.11 -2.96 -3.05
N VAL A 25 -7.10 -2.36 -3.69
CA VAL A 25 -5.68 -2.53 -3.28
C VAL A 25 -5.39 -1.79 -1.98
N CYS A 26 -4.78 -2.50 -1.02
CA CYS A 26 -4.36 -1.96 0.27
C CYS A 26 -2.83 -1.96 0.40
N PRO A 27 -2.19 -0.88 0.86
CA PRO A 27 -0.73 -0.86 1.05
C PRO A 27 -0.27 -1.57 2.35
N ILE A 28 -1.19 -2.11 3.15
CA ILE A 28 -0.92 -2.72 4.45
C ILE A 28 -1.04 -4.24 4.33
N GLY A 29 -0.08 -4.97 4.91
CA GLY A 29 -0.07 -6.43 4.91
C GLY A 29 0.34 -7.06 3.57
N LEU A 30 1.04 -6.31 2.72
CA LEU A 30 1.56 -6.81 1.45
C LEU A 30 2.67 -7.86 1.66
N PRO A 31 2.88 -8.79 0.72
CA PRO A 31 3.97 -9.76 0.80
C PRO A 31 5.34 -9.08 0.88
N GLU A 32 6.28 -9.64 1.65
CA GLU A 32 7.57 -9.01 1.98
C GLU A 32 8.42 -8.59 0.77
N HIS A 33 8.27 -9.29 -0.36
CA HIS A 33 9.01 -8.99 -1.59
C HIS A 33 8.60 -7.67 -2.25
N VAL A 34 7.43 -7.10 -1.87
CA VAL A 34 6.93 -5.85 -2.42
C VAL A 34 7.65 -4.68 -1.75
N THR A 35 8.28 -3.84 -2.58
CA THR A 35 8.82 -2.54 -2.13
C THR A 35 7.71 -1.50 -2.15
N ILE A 36 7.50 -0.83 -1.02
CA ILE A 36 6.50 0.21 -0.85
C ILE A 36 7.19 1.56 -1.01
N ILE A 37 6.62 2.44 -1.84
CA ILE A 37 7.03 3.83 -1.95
C ILE A 37 5.89 4.68 -1.40
N VAL A 38 6.17 5.53 -0.41
CA VAL A 38 5.18 6.36 0.28
C VAL A 38 5.52 7.84 0.14
N ASP A 39 4.53 8.63 -0.22
CA ASP A 39 4.61 10.09 -0.16
C ASP A 39 4.42 10.53 1.30
N THR A 40 5.43 11.16 1.87
CA THR A 40 5.43 11.57 3.29
C THR A 40 4.39 12.64 3.62
N ALA A 41 3.83 13.33 2.62
CA ALA A 41 2.68 14.21 2.83
C ALA A 41 1.46 13.47 3.40
N LEU A 42 1.33 12.17 3.10
CA LEU A 42 0.24 11.34 3.63
C LEU A 42 0.22 11.25 5.16
N TYR A 43 1.39 11.41 5.80
CA TYR A 43 1.49 11.37 7.26
C TYR A 43 0.84 12.57 7.96
N GLN A 44 0.57 13.64 7.21
CA GLN A 44 0.02 14.88 7.74
C GLN A 44 -1.51 14.96 7.64
N HIS A 45 -2.16 13.97 7.03
CA HIS A 45 -3.63 13.94 6.96
C HIS A 45 -4.24 13.44 8.26
N ASP A 46 -5.35 14.07 8.66
CA ASP A 46 -6.11 13.68 9.86
C ASP A 46 -6.64 12.24 9.77
N GLU A 47 -7.00 11.80 8.56
CA GLU A 47 -7.52 10.46 8.30
C GLU A 47 -7.15 9.98 6.89
N LEU A 48 -6.78 8.71 6.80
CA LEU A 48 -6.58 7.97 5.55
C LEU A 48 -7.56 6.79 5.50
N LEU A 49 -8.16 6.57 4.33
CA LEU A 49 -9.15 5.52 4.09
C LEU A 49 -8.61 4.49 3.09
N TYR A 50 -8.67 3.20 3.45
CA TYR A 50 -8.24 2.10 2.58
C TYR A 50 -9.22 0.93 2.60
N THR A 51 -9.31 0.24 1.47
CA THR A 51 -10.09 -0.99 1.28
C THR A 51 -9.14 -2.19 1.33
N PRO A 52 -9.31 -3.18 2.23
CA PRO A 52 -8.34 -4.24 2.49
C PRO A 52 -8.48 -5.44 1.55
N GLY A 53 -8.28 -5.26 0.24
CA GLY A 53 -8.30 -6.35 -0.75
C GLY A 53 -9.71 -6.79 -1.20
N LEU A 54 -10.71 -6.55 -0.35
CA LEU A 54 -12.12 -6.88 -0.55
C LEU A 54 -12.99 -5.61 -0.48
N PRO A 55 -13.83 -5.32 -1.50
CA PRO A 55 -14.51 -4.02 -1.66
C PRO A 55 -15.65 -3.74 -0.67
N GLU A 56 -15.99 -4.67 0.21
CA GLU A 56 -17.12 -4.58 1.12
C GLU A 56 -16.84 -3.72 2.37
N LEU A 57 -15.57 -3.42 2.65
CA LEU A 57 -15.14 -2.66 3.82
C LEU A 57 -14.09 -1.61 3.44
N THR A 58 -14.22 -0.43 4.04
CA THR A 58 -13.16 0.58 4.09
C THR A 58 -12.89 0.89 5.55
N PHE A 59 -11.61 0.94 5.93
CA PHE A 59 -11.20 1.33 7.27
C PHE A 59 -10.45 2.66 7.21
N GLY A 60 -10.64 3.45 8.27
CA GLY A 60 -9.96 4.72 8.48
C GLY A 60 -8.95 4.66 9.61
N PHE A 61 -7.86 5.41 9.47
CA PHE A 61 -6.87 5.61 10.53
C PHE A 61 -6.16 6.96 10.37
N ALA A 62 -5.57 7.47 11.44
CA ALA A 62 -4.83 8.74 11.39
C ALA A 62 -3.61 8.63 10.48
N GLY A 63 -3.34 9.65 9.65
CA GLY A 63 -2.20 9.65 8.74
C GLY A 63 -0.86 9.43 9.45
N SER A 64 -0.73 9.93 10.69
CA SER A 64 0.44 9.72 11.56
C SER A 64 0.73 8.24 11.85
N GLU A 65 -0.25 7.36 11.77
CA GLU A 65 -0.11 5.91 11.99
C GLU A 65 0.34 5.16 10.73
N LEU A 66 0.30 5.77 9.54
CA LEU A 66 0.58 5.09 8.27
C LEU A 66 1.96 4.42 8.28
N LYS A 67 3.01 5.15 8.68
CA LYS A 67 4.37 4.60 8.71
C LYS A 67 4.46 3.35 9.60
N ARG A 68 3.81 3.39 10.77
CA ARG A 68 3.77 2.25 11.69
C ARG A 68 3.06 1.05 11.07
N LEU A 69 1.97 1.28 10.34
CA LEU A 69 1.21 0.22 9.67
C LEU A 69 1.98 -0.38 8.48
N LEU A 70 2.66 0.44 7.67
CA LEU A 70 3.48 -0.04 6.56
C LEU A 70 4.69 -0.85 7.04
N LEU A 71 5.28 -0.48 8.17
CA LEU A 71 6.40 -1.19 8.80
C LEU A 71 5.96 -2.37 9.69
N ALA A 72 4.66 -2.60 9.86
CA ALA A 72 4.17 -3.79 10.54
C ALA A 72 4.44 -5.07 9.73
N GLY A 73 4.63 -4.93 8.40
CA GLY A 73 5.19 -5.96 7.54
C GLY A 73 6.70 -5.82 7.40
N SER A 74 7.38 -6.87 6.92
CA SER A 74 8.83 -6.86 6.65
C SER A 74 9.19 -6.22 5.29
N ASN A 75 8.31 -5.39 4.73
CA ASN A 75 8.49 -4.75 3.43
C ASN A 75 9.61 -3.71 3.45
N THR A 76 10.29 -3.55 2.30
CA THR A 76 11.16 -2.39 2.10
C THR A 76 10.31 -1.14 1.89
N LEU A 77 10.46 -0.14 2.77
CA LEU A 77 9.75 1.15 2.67
C LEU A 77 10.71 2.24 2.19
N LEU A 78 10.33 2.93 1.11
CA LEU A 78 11.01 4.10 0.57
C LEU A 78 10.11 5.33 0.72
N GLU A 79 10.65 6.42 1.25
CA GLU A 79 9.91 7.66 1.50
C GLU A 79 10.26 8.72 0.44
N LEU A 80 9.24 9.45 -0.02
CA LEU A 80 9.33 10.59 -0.94
C LEU A 80 8.85 11.89 -0.29
#